data_AF-A0A957DZW0-F1
#
_entry.id   AF-A0A957DZW0-F1
#
_cell.length_a   1.000
_cell.length_b   1.000
_cell.length_c   1.000
_cell.angle_alpha   90.00
_cell.angle_beta   90.00
_cell.angle_gamma   90.00
#
_symmetry.space_group_name_H-M   'P 1'
#
loop_
_entity.id
_entity.type
_entity.pdbx_description
1 polymer ?
#
loop_
_entity_poly.entity_id
_entity_poly.type
_entity_poly.pdbx_seq_one_letter_code
_entity_poly.pdbx_strand_id
1 'polypeptide(L)'
;MTTLIKRGYIHFSDEWEHVESEHVGPFITKIIHRRPDGKTDVRTSRRHRKHFGPLGREAGKQRTPLLIWRPRALNWWIAVLFMIGSWHFFFASLLLLAGVSYSYLLDFIYFTGSIFFTSAGYCSYYQSINAPEALDSNGQATATKKRRYFGWQPQRIDFWVTFPLFIGTLFFNVLTFMGFFSLQWYAYDIFTWIPNFIGSILFLISGIAGVLEFCHHFWCWQLKNVTWWIVISNFWGCVFFMISAFAAFLRPDPIGNNLFFWATLTTLLGAVCFFVSSYLMWPEMAAAEQAQNK
;
A
#
# COMPACT_ATOMS: atom_id res chain seq x y z
N MET A 1 -11.47 6.54 -36.94
CA MET A 1 -11.65 6.32 -35.49
C MET A 1 -10.73 5.17 -35.14
N THR A 2 -9.72 5.40 -34.30
CA THR A 2 -8.80 4.36 -33.85
C THR A 2 -9.59 3.35 -33.01
N THR A 3 -9.55 2.07 -33.39
CA THR A 3 -10.30 1.03 -32.67
C THR A 3 -9.53 0.70 -31.40
N LEU A 4 -10.23 0.47 -30.28
CA LEU A 4 -9.59 0.13 -29.01
C LEU A 4 -9.71 -1.37 -28.72
N ILE A 5 -8.59 -2.03 -28.46
CA ILE A 5 -8.52 -3.44 -28.06
C ILE A 5 -8.31 -3.53 -26.55
N LYS A 6 -9.18 -4.27 -25.87
CA LYS A 6 -9.07 -4.51 -24.42
C LYS A 6 -8.02 -5.59 -24.14
N ARG A 7 -7.02 -5.28 -23.31
CA ARG A 7 -6.03 -6.25 -22.80
C ARG A 7 -5.93 -6.11 -21.28
N GLY A 8 -6.34 -7.15 -20.57
CA GLY A 8 -6.62 -7.05 -19.14
C GLY A 8 -7.80 -6.10 -18.88
N TYR A 9 -7.56 -5.04 -18.13
CA TYR A 9 -8.56 -3.98 -17.86
C TYR A 9 -8.29 -2.68 -18.63
N ILE A 10 -7.21 -2.61 -19.42
CA ILE A 10 -6.82 -1.41 -20.15
C ILE A 10 -7.18 -1.59 -21.63
N HIS A 11 -7.73 -0.54 -22.22
CA HIS A 11 -7.98 -0.41 -23.65
C HIS A 11 -6.78 0.26 -24.33
N PHE A 12 -6.19 -0.44 -25.29
CA PHE A 12 -5.06 0.01 -26.10
C PHE A 12 -5.52 0.31 -27.53
N SER A 13 -4.78 1.15 -28.24
CA SER A 13 -4.94 1.32 -29.69
C SER A 13 -4.79 -0.01 -30.42
N ASP A 14 -5.62 -0.28 -31.42
CA ASP A 14 -5.50 -1.41 -32.35
C ASP A 14 -4.17 -1.42 -33.12
N GLU A 15 -3.59 -0.25 -33.35
CA GLU A 15 -2.26 -0.06 -33.94
C GLU A 15 -1.11 -0.63 -33.06
N TRP A 16 -1.36 -0.96 -31.79
CA TRP A 16 -0.34 -1.49 -30.89
C TRP A 16 -0.25 -3.03 -30.95
N GLU A 17 0.90 -3.52 -31.40
CA GLU A 17 1.20 -4.95 -31.42
C GLU A 17 1.38 -5.46 -29.98
N HIS A 18 0.65 -6.52 -29.62
CA HIS A 18 0.88 -7.23 -28.35
C HIS A 18 2.15 -8.05 -28.48
N VAL A 19 3.07 -7.90 -27.54
CA VAL A 19 4.27 -8.75 -27.49
C VAL A 19 4.07 -9.84 -26.46
N GLU A 20 3.76 -9.46 -25.22
CA GLU A 20 3.71 -10.39 -24.09
C GLU A 20 2.86 -9.83 -22.94
N SER A 21 2.29 -10.72 -22.13
CA SER A 21 1.69 -10.40 -20.83
C SER A 21 2.24 -11.34 -19.77
N GLU A 22 2.64 -10.82 -18.62
CA GLU A 22 2.98 -11.63 -17.45
C GLU A 22 1.79 -11.71 -16.51
N HIS A 23 1.61 -12.89 -15.92
CA HIS A 23 0.45 -13.24 -15.13
C HIS A 23 0.85 -13.82 -13.78
N VAL A 24 0.03 -13.55 -12.76
CA VAL A 24 0.05 -14.25 -11.48
C VAL A 24 -1.37 -14.73 -11.20
N GLY A 25 -1.60 -16.04 -11.34
CA GLY A 25 -2.94 -16.60 -11.29
C GLY A 25 -3.87 -15.91 -12.31
N PRO A 26 -5.04 -15.39 -11.89
CA PRO A 26 -5.96 -14.71 -12.81
C PRO A 26 -5.53 -13.28 -13.17
N PHE A 27 -4.48 -12.75 -12.55
CA PHE A 27 -4.12 -11.34 -12.65
C PHE A 27 -3.05 -11.08 -13.70
N ILE A 28 -3.23 -10.01 -14.46
CA ILE A 28 -2.17 -9.46 -15.33
C ILE A 28 -1.34 -8.47 -14.52
N THR A 29 -0.06 -8.74 -14.38
CA THR A 29 0.85 -7.92 -13.56
C THR A 29 1.76 -7.05 -14.42
N LYS A 30 2.02 -7.45 -15.67
CA LYS A 30 2.78 -6.68 -16.66
C LYS A 30 2.29 -6.95 -18.08
N ILE A 31 2.29 -5.92 -18.92
CA ILE A 31 1.96 -6.00 -20.35
C ILE A 31 3.05 -5.30 -21.15
N ILE A 32 3.49 -5.95 -22.23
CA ILE A 32 4.50 -5.46 -23.17
C ILE A 32 3.84 -5.28 -24.53
N HIS A 33 3.97 -4.06 -25.07
CA HIS A 33 3.49 -3.70 -26.39
C HIS A 33 4.61 -3.16 -27.26
N ARG A 34 4.48 -3.33 -28.57
CA ARG A 34 5.24 -2.58 -29.56
C ARG A 34 4.33 -1.54 -30.22
N ARG A 35 4.77 -0.29 -30.17
CA ARG A 35 4.06 0.86 -30.74
C ARG A 35 4.34 0.97 -32.25
N PRO A 36 3.50 1.72 -33.00
CA PRO A 36 3.73 1.96 -34.44
C PRO A 36 5.07 2.63 -34.76
N ASP A 37 5.63 3.40 -33.83
CA ASP A 37 6.95 4.02 -33.94
C ASP A 37 8.11 3.03 -33.68
N GLY A 38 7.81 1.74 -33.51
CA GLY A 38 8.77 0.67 -33.23
C GLY A 38 9.24 0.59 -31.77
N LYS A 39 8.82 1.51 -30.89
CA LYS A 39 9.23 1.50 -29.48
C LYS A 39 8.45 0.48 -28.67
N THR A 40 9.12 -0.13 -27.69
CA THR A 40 8.49 -1.02 -26.72
C THR A 40 7.92 -0.22 -25.54
N ASP A 41 6.63 -0.40 -25.25
CA ASP A 41 5.95 0.15 -24.08
C ASP A 41 5.70 -1.00 -23.08
N VAL A 42 6.40 -0.95 -21.93
CA VAL A 42 6.29 -1.95 -20.86
C VAL A 42 5.51 -1.33 -19.70
N ARG A 43 4.36 -1.90 -19.33
CA ARG A 43 3.56 -1.42 -18.19
C ARG A 43 3.36 -2.48 -17.16
N THR A 44 3.74 -2.17 -15.93
CA THR A 44 3.41 -2.97 -14.74
C THR A 44 2.14 -2.42 -14.08
N SER A 45 1.37 -3.28 -13.40
CA SER A 45 0.18 -2.89 -12.63
C SER A 45 0.45 -1.72 -11.66
N ARG A 46 1.55 -1.77 -10.91
CA ARG A 46 1.92 -0.69 -9.98
C ARG A 46 2.13 0.65 -10.68
N ARG A 47 2.95 0.70 -11.72
CA ARG A 47 3.21 1.95 -12.49
C ARG A 47 1.93 2.51 -13.11
N HIS A 48 1.04 1.62 -13.55
CA HIS A 48 -0.25 2.01 -14.09
C HIS A 48 -1.12 2.69 -13.02
N ARG A 49 -1.32 2.05 -11.87
CA ARG A 49 -2.04 2.64 -10.72
C ARG A 49 -1.41 3.95 -10.26
N LYS A 50 -0.07 4.03 -10.25
CA LYS A 50 0.67 5.19 -9.76
C LYS A 50 0.80 6.34 -10.77
N HIS A 51 0.31 6.18 -12.00
CA HIS A 51 0.45 7.13 -13.11
C HIS A 51 1.91 7.45 -13.46
N PHE A 52 2.82 6.48 -13.30
CA PHE A 52 4.25 6.65 -13.62
C PHE A 52 4.59 6.44 -15.10
N GLY A 53 3.58 6.21 -15.95
CA GLY A 53 3.77 5.89 -17.35
C GLY A 53 4.48 4.55 -17.58
N PRO A 54 4.90 4.27 -18.82
CA PRO A 54 5.63 3.06 -19.15
C PRO A 54 7.00 3.00 -18.47
N LEU A 55 7.56 1.80 -18.40
CA LEU A 55 8.91 1.57 -17.94
C LEU A 55 9.88 2.08 -19.02
N GLY A 56 10.44 3.27 -18.82
CA GLY A 56 11.46 3.86 -19.69
C GLY A 56 12.86 3.29 -19.45
N ARG A 57 13.77 3.48 -20.43
CA ARG A 57 15.21 3.17 -20.31
C ARG A 57 15.75 3.81 -19.03
N GLU A 58 16.58 3.04 -18.32
CA GLU A 58 17.19 3.38 -17.02
C GLU A 58 17.33 4.88 -16.80
N ALA A 59 16.66 5.39 -15.76
CA ALA A 59 16.96 6.71 -15.25
C ALA A 59 18.46 6.73 -14.96
N GLY A 60 19.24 7.43 -15.80
CA GLY A 60 20.67 7.57 -15.60
C GLY A 60 20.97 7.98 -14.15
N LYS A 61 22.16 7.63 -13.66
CA LYS A 61 22.67 7.80 -12.27
C LYS A 61 22.70 9.26 -11.75
N GLN A 62 21.79 10.13 -12.17
CA GLN A 62 21.60 11.44 -11.57
C GLN A 62 20.89 11.25 -10.24
N ARG A 63 21.44 11.88 -9.20
CA ARG A 63 20.81 12.01 -7.90
C ARG A 63 19.42 12.61 -8.11
N THR A 64 18.38 11.82 -7.89
CA THR A 64 17.02 12.33 -7.79
C THR A 64 16.98 13.27 -6.59
N PRO A 65 16.70 14.57 -6.78
CA PRO A 65 16.49 15.44 -5.63
C PRO A 65 15.34 14.84 -4.81
N LEU A 66 15.53 14.78 -3.49
CA LEU A 66 14.44 14.39 -2.59
C LEU A 66 13.25 15.30 -2.90
N LEU A 67 12.16 14.69 -3.37
CA LEU A 67 10.96 15.38 -3.78
C LEU A 67 10.17 15.77 -2.53
N ILE A 68 10.70 16.72 -1.77
CA ILE A 68 10.17 17.08 -0.44
C ILE A 68 8.76 17.67 -0.56
N TRP A 69 8.42 18.30 -1.70
CA TRP A 69 7.16 19.02 -1.86
C TRP A 69 6.46 18.77 -3.20
N ARG A 70 5.42 17.92 -3.19
CA ARG A 70 4.53 17.68 -4.34
C ARG A 70 3.04 17.60 -3.93
N PRO A 71 2.45 18.67 -3.39
CA PRO A 71 1.07 18.65 -2.90
C PRO A 71 0.02 18.39 -3.99
N ARG A 72 0.38 18.55 -5.28
CA ARG A 72 -0.50 18.23 -6.41
C ARG A 72 -0.57 16.74 -6.75
N ALA A 73 0.36 15.92 -6.25
CA ALA A 73 0.42 14.50 -6.53
C ALA A 73 -0.28 13.70 -5.42
N LEU A 74 -1.29 12.89 -5.77
CA LEU A 74 -1.95 12.01 -4.80
C LEU A 74 -0.98 11.03 -4.14
N ASN A 75 0.02 10.55 -4.89
CA ASN A 75 1.08 9.69 -4.36
C ASN A 75 1.86 10.32 -3.21
N TRP A 76 2.06 11.64 -3.23
CA TRP A 76 2.74 12.36 -2.16
C TRP A 76 1.89 12.40 -0.90
N TRP A 77 0.59 12.67 -1.01
CA TRP A 77 -0.33 12.61 0.13
C TRP A 77 -0.44 11.21 0.71
N ILE A 78 -0.52 10.17 -0.12
CA ILE A 78 -0.52 8.77 0.36
C ILE A 78 0.72 8.51 1.22
N ALA A 79 1.91 8.90 0.73
CA ALA A 79 3.16 8.72 1.47
C ALA A 79 3.17 9.50 2.80
N VAL A 80 2.79 10.79 2.78
CA VAL A 80 2.76 11.65 3.96
C VAL A 80 1.80 11.12 5.02
N LEU A 81 0.58 10.74 4.62
CA LEU A 81 -0.43 10.22 5.54
C LEU A 81 0.04 8.92 6.18
N PHE A 82 0.60 7.97 5.41
CA PHE A 82 1.17 6.76 6.00
C PHE A 82 2.36 7.08 6.93
N MET A 83 3.26 7.98 6.56
CA MET A 83 4.38 8.38 7.42
C MET A 83 3.91 8.96 8.76
N ILE A 84 2.91 9.85 8.75
CA ILE A 84 2.35 10.43 9.97
C ILE A 84 1.67 9.34 10.81
N GLY A 85 0.85 8.48 10.19
CA GLY A 85 0.21 7.36 10.87
C GLY A 85 1.23 6.41 11.52
N SER A 86 2.26 6.01 10.77
CA SER A 86 3.36 5.18 11.27
C SER A 86 4.10 5.83 12.42
N TRP A 87 4.36 7.14 12.35
CA TRP A 87 5.03 7.87 13.44
C TRP A 87 4.24 7.83 14.75
N HIS A 88 2.91 7.97 14.67
CA HIS A 88 2.05 7.87 15.86
C HIS A 88 2.12 6.48 16.49
N PHE A 89 1.98 5.42 15.69
CA PHE A 89 2.07 4.04 16.20
C PHE A 89 3.45 3.75 16.79
N PHE A 90 4.52 4.17 16.11
CA PHE A 90 5.88 4.07 16.64
C PHE A 90 6.01 4.77 17.99
N PHE A 91 5.57 6.03 18.08
CA PHE A 91 5.72 6.84 19.28
C PHE A 91 4.87 6.30 20.44
N ALA A 92 3.62 5.91 20.21
CA ALA A 92 2.78 5.31 21.24
C ALA A 92 3.35 3.98 21.75
N SER A 93 3.82 3.10 20.85
CA SER A 93 4.47 1.85 21.26
C SER A 93 5.77 2.10 22.02
N LEU A 94 6.57 3.09 21.61
CA LEU A 94 7.81 3.46 22.30
C LEU A 94 7.53 3.98 23.72
N LEU A 95 6.56 4.89 23.88
CA LEU A 95 6.15 5.40 25.19
C LEU A 95 5.66 4.26 26.10
N LEU A 96 4.85 3.35 25.55
CA LEU A 96 4.34 2.21 26.30
C LEU A 96 5.45 1.26 26.77
N LEU A 97 6.43 0.98 25.90
CA LEU A 97 7.62 0.19 26.26
C LEU A 97 8.54 0.92 27.26
N ALA A 98 8.54 2.25 27.26
CA ALA A 98 9.25 3.07 28.24
C ALA A 98 8.54 3.16 29.60
N GLY A 99 7.39 2.50 29.77
CA GLY A 99 6.66 2.44 31.04
C GLY A 99 5.71 3.61 31.28
N VAL A 100 5.38 4.40 30.26
CA VAL A 100 4.37 5.46 30.37
C VAL A 100 2.99 4.83 30.57
N SER A 101 2.31 5.19 31.65
CA SER A 101 1.04 4.58 32.09
C SER A 101 -0.21 5.47 31.87
N TYR A 102 -0.08 6.57 31.11
CA TYR A 102 -1.21 7.45 30.77
C TYR A 102 -2.03 6.88 29.61
N SER A 103 -2.94 5.93 29.89
CA SER A 103 -3.72 5.20 28.87
C SER A 103 -4.41 6.12 27.87
N TYR A 104 -5.13 7.15 28.34
CA TYR A 104 -5.83 8.10 27.47
C TYR A 104 -4.90 8.77 26.44
N LEU A 105 -3.68 9.15 26.83
CA LEU A 105 -2.70 9.75 25.92
C LEU A 105 -2.25 8.74 24.87
N LEU A 106 -1.96 7.51 25.27
CA LEU A 106 -1.52 6.45 24.36
C LEU A 106 -2.62 6.08 23.36
N ASP A 107 -3.85 5.91 23.84
CA ASP A 107 -5.03 5.62 23.02
C ASP A 107 -5.29 6.75 22.03
N PHE A 108 -5.13 8.00 22.47
CA PHE A 108 -5.22 9.17 21.59
C PHE A 108 -4.17 9.17 20.49
N ILE A 109 -2.91 8.87 20.80
CA ILE A 109 -1.84 8.79 19.79
C ILE A 109 -2.14 7.65 18.80
N TYR A 110 -2.54 6.46 19.28
CA TYR A 110 -2.89 5.35 18.38
C TYR A 110 -4.11 5.67 17.50
N PHE A 111 -5.16 6.25 18.07
CA PHE A 111 -6.38 6.57 17.34
C PHE A 111 -6.14 7.65 16.28
N THR A 112 -5.41 8.72 16.62
CA THR A 112 -5.03 9.74 15.63
C THR A 112 -4.19 9.14 14.51
N GLY A 113 -3.22 8.27 14.84
CA GLY A 113 -2.46 7.50 13.85
C GLY A 113 -3.33 6.65 12.93
N SER A 114 -4.37 6.01 13.46
CA SER A 114 -5.24 5.13 12.68
C SER A 114 -6.08 5.92 11.68
N ILE A 115 -6.52 7.13 12.01
CA ILE A 115 -7.22 8.05 11.08
C ILE A 115 -6.33 8.39 9.87
N PHE A 116 -5.03 8.64 10.09
CA PHE A 116 -4.08 8.89 9.01
C PHE A 116 -3.88 7.65 8.12
N PHE A 117 -3.73 6.46 8.73
CA PHE A 117 -3.70 5.19 7.99
C PHE A 117 -4.97 4.97 7.16
N THR A 118 -6.15 5.20 7.72
CA THR A 118 -7.43 5.07 7.02
C THR A 118 -7.53 6.03 5.84
N SER A 119 -7.11 7.28 6.04
CA SER A 119 -7.08 8.28 4.98
C SER A 119 -6.12 7.89 3.84
N ALA A 120 -4.94 7.37 4.17
CA ALA A 120 -3.95 6.88 3.21
C ALA A 120 -4.43 5.63 2.45
N GLY A 121 -5.08 4.71 3.17
CA GLY A 121 -5.71 3.51 2.64
C GLY A 121 -6.80 3.86 1.64
N TYR A 122 -7.70 4.80 1.99
CA TYR A 122 -8.73 5.28 1.08
C TYR A 122 -8.12 5.98 -0.13
N CYS A 123 -7.12 6.85 0.03
CA CYS A 123 -6.45 7.50 -1.10
C CYS A 123 -5.79 6.48 -2.05
N SER A 124 -5.21 5.41 -1.50
CA SER A 124 -4.61 4.32 -2.28
C SER A 124 -5.66 3.52 -3.06
N TYR A 125 -6.79 3.21 -2.41
CA TYR A 125 -7.94 2.55 -3.02
C TYR A 125 -8.56 3.43 -4.13
N TYR A 126 -8.80 4.71 -3.82
CA TYR A 126 -9.30 5.71 -4.76
C TYR A 126 -8.40 5.81 -6.00
N GLN A 127 -7.08 5.80 -5.81
CA GLN A 127 -6.11 5.77 -6.90
C GLN A 127 -6.24 4.52 -7.77
N SER A 128 -6.43 3.34 -7.17
CA SER A 128 -6.60 2.08 -7.92
C SER A 128 -7.86 2.09 -8.78
N ILE A 129 -9.02 2.44 -8.21
CA ILE A 129 -10.31 2.40 -8.92
C ILE A 129 -10.45 3.48 -10.01
N ASN A 130 -9.62 4.53 -9.95
CA ASN A 130 -9.55 5.61 -10.95
C ASN A 130 -8.30 5.53 -11.84
N ALA A 131 -7.56 4.42 -11.83
CA ALA A 131 -6.47 4.23 -12.77
C ALA A 131 -6.99 4.26 -14.24
N PRO A 132 -6.19 4.75 -15.21
CA PRO A 132 -6.69 4.99 -16.56
C PRO A 132 -7.11 3.73 -17.30
N GLU A 133 -8.38 3.63 -17.70
CA GLU A 133 -8.89 2.43 -18.38
C GLU A 133 -8.59 2.42 -19.89
N ALA A 134 -8.12 3.52 -20.46
CA ALA A 134 -7.85 3.62 -21.88
C ALA A 134 -6.64 4.51 -22.18
N LEU A 135 -5.91 4.16 -23.24
CA LEU A 135 -4.76 4.89 -23.75
C LEU A 135 -5.01 5.34 -25.18
N ASP A 136 -4.51 6.51 -25.55
CA ASP A 136 -4.49 6.95 -26.95
C ASP A 136 -3.35 6.27 -27.73
N SER A 137 -3.27 6.54 -29.05
CA SER A 137 -2.22 6.02 -29.92
C SER A 137 -0.81 6.48 -29.49
N ASN A 138 -0.71 7.61 -28.78
CA ASN A 138 0.52 8.13 -28.21
C ASN A 138 0.91 7.47 -26.88
N GLY A 139 0.08 6.58 -26.34
CA GLY A 139 0.29 5.90 -25.07
C GLY A 139 -0.05 6.77 -23.85
N GLN A 140 -0.67 7.93 -24.05
CA GLN A 140 -1.15 8.78 -22.97
C GLN A 140 -2.50 8.29 -22.46
N ALA A 141 -2.74 8.47 -21.17
CA ALA A 141 -4.02 8.18 -20.56
C ALA A 141 -5.10 9.07 -21.19
N THR A 142 -6.11 8.45 -21.80
CA THR A 142 -7.29 9.21 -22.23
C THR A 142 -8.10 9.62 -21.01
N ALA A 143 -8.82 10.74 -21.11
CA ALA A 143 -9.58 11.29 -20.01
C ALA A 143 -10.51 10.22 -19.41
N THR A 144 -10.33 9.93 -18.14
CA THR A 144 -11.15 8.98 -17.39
C THR A 144 -12.59 9.48 -17.38
N LYS A 145 -13.56 8.58 -17.63
CA LYS A 145 -14.98 8.85 -17.31
C LYS A 145 -15.10 9.28 -15.84
N LYS A 146 -16.20 9.99 -15.51
CA LYS A 146 -16.56 10.52 -14.18
C LYS A 146 -15.85 9.81 -13.01
N ARG A 147 -15.19 10.59 -12.15
CA ARG A 147 -14.46 10.11 -10.97
C ARG A 147 -15.32 9.15 -10.14
N ARG A 148 -14.77 7.99 -9.80
CA ARG A 148 -15.41 6.97 -8.96
C ARG A 148 -14.93 7.13 -7.52
N TYR A 149 -15.85 7.20 -6.58
CA TYR A 149 -15.53 7.25 -5.14
C TYR A 149 -15.60 5.87 -4.48
N PHE A 150 -16.33 4.94 -5.11
CA PHE A 150 -16.45 3.54 -4.77
C PHE A 150 -16.49 2.71 -6.06
N GLY A 151 -15.91 1.52 -6.05
CA GLY A 151 -15.88 0.60 -7.18
C GLY A 151 -15.39 -0.79 -6.77
N TRP A 152 -15.99 -1.82 -7.36
CA TRP A 152 -15.62 -3.22 -7.14
C TRP A 152 -14.88 -3.74 -8.37
N GLN A 153 -13.59 -4.02 -8.25
CA GLN A 153 -12.73 -4.44 -9.36
C GLN A 153 -11.79 -5.60 -8.99
N PRO A 154 -12.33 -6.74 -8.51
CA PRO A 154 -11.54 -7.84 -7.98
C PRO A 154 -10.68 -8.57 -9.03
N GLN A 155 -10.87 -8.29 -10.32
CA GLN A 155 -10.05 -8.87 -11.41
C GLN A 155 -8.67 -8.19 -11.55
N ARG A 156 -8.40 -7.16 -10.75
CA ARG A 156 -7.15 -6.40 -10.81
C ARG A 156 -6.31 -6.66 -9.57
N ILE A 157 -5.02 -6.95 -9.74
CA ILE A 157 -4.14 -7.18 -8.57
C ILE A 157 -3.97 -5.93 -7.72
N ASP A 158 -3.94 -4.74 -8.33
CA ASP A 158 -3.79 -3.48 -7.62
C ASP A 158 -5.02 -3.14 -6.74
N PHE A 159 -6.19 -3.68 -7.08
CA PHE A 159 -7.36 -3.66 -6.22
C PHE A 159 -7.11 -4.49 -4.96
N TRP A 160 -6.55 -5.70 -5.08
CA TRP A 160 -6.18 -6.54 -3.93
C TRP A 160 -5.02 -5.96 -3.09
N VAL A 161 -4.18 -5.11 -3.67
CA VAL A 161 -3.18 -4.35 -2.92
C VAL A 161 -3.84 -3.27 -2.05
N THR A 162 -4.90 -2.62 -2.53
CA THR A 162 -5.39 -1.36 -1.93
C THR A 162 -6.72 -1.48 -1.20
N PHE A 163 -7.62 -2.35 -1.64
CA PHE A 163 -8.93 -2.53 -1.02
C PHE A 163 -8.84 -3.26 0.33
N PRO A 164 -8.20 -4.44 0.47
CA PRO A 164 -7.99 -5.06 1.78
C PRO A 164 -7.22 -4.14 2.73
N LEU A 165 -6.23 -3.39 2.23
CA LEU A 165 -5.52 -2.38 3.01
C LEU A 165 -6.48 -1.35 3.61
N PHE A 166 -7.32 -0.73 2.79
CA PHE A 166 -8.30 0.23 3.26
C PHE A 166 -9.28 -0.38 4.27
N ILE A 167 -9.87 -1.55 3.98
CA ILE A 167 -10.80 -2.20 4.92
C ILE A 167 -10.08 -2.56 6.23
N GLY A 168 -8.85 -3.05 6.18
CA GLY A 168 -8.05 -3.35 7.37
C GLY A 168 -7.82 -2.13 8.25
N THR A 169 -7.57 -0.95 7.65
CA THR A 169 -7.44 0.29 8.42
C THR A 169 -8.73 0.72 9.11
N LEU A 170 -9.91 0.40 8.56
CA LEU A 170 -11.19 0.69 9.23
C LEU A 170 -11.36 -0.17 10.49
N PHE A 171 -10.99 -1.45 10.43
CA PHE A 171 -11.00 -2.32 11.61
C PHE A 171 -10.02 -1.81 12.68
N PHE A 172 -8.82 -1.38 12.30
CA PHE A 172 -7.88 -0.74 13.22
C PHE A 172 -8.42 0.57 13.81
N ASN A 173 -9.20 1.33 13.04
CA ASN A 173 -9.84 2.54 13.55
C ASN A 173 -10.86 2.22 14.66
N VAL A 174 -11.69 1.19 14.46
CA VAL A 174 -12.61 0.68 15.49
C VAL A 174 -11.84 0.25 16.74
N LEU A 175 -10.83 -0.62 16.59
CA LEU A 175 -9.98 -1.08 17.69
C LEU A 175 -9.39 0.09 18.50
N THR A 176 -8.76 1.04 17.83
CA THR A 176 -8.07 2.16 18.50
C THR A 176 -9.05 3.14 19.14
N PHE A 177 -10.23 3.35 18.55
CA PHE A 177 -11.30 4.15 19.16
C PHE A 177 -11.88 3.46 20.41
N MET A 178 -11.99 2.14 20.37
CA MET A 178 -12.52 1.36 21.49
C MET A 178 -11.56 1.32 22.68
N GLY A 179 -10.26 1.62 22.47
CA GLY A 179 -9.26 1.79 23.53
C GLY A 179 -9.61 2.84 24.58
N PHE A 180 -10.38 3.88 24.21
CA PHE A 180 -10.82 4.91 25.16
C PHE A 180 -11.83 4.42 26.22
N PHE A 181 -12.38 3.22 26.05
CA PHE A 181 -13.45 2.70 26.88
C PHE A 181 -12.98 1.48 27.68
N SER A 182 -13.41 1.39 28.93
CA SER A 182 -13.23 0.18 29.74
C SER A 182 -14.30 -0.85 29.35
N LEU A 183 -13.96 -1.73 28.40
CA LEU A 183 -14.85 -2.76 27.90
C LEU A 183 -14.87 -3.99 28.80
N GLN A 184 -16.06 -4.57 29.00
CA GLN A 184 -16.22 -5.92 29.55
C GLN A 184 -15.66 -6.96 28.56
N TRP A 185 -15.31 -8.15 29.05
CA TRP A 185 -14.62 -9.19 28.26
C TRP A 185 -15.27 -9.46 26.88
N TYR A 186 -16.60 -9.59 26.83
CA TYR A 186 -17.33 -9.86 25.58
C TYR A 186 -17.23 -8.70 24.57
N ALA A 187 -17.35 -7.47 25.05
CA ALA A 187 -17.21 -6.28 24.21
C ALA A 187 -15.75 -6.09 23.77
N TYR A 188 -14.78 -6.40 24.63
CA TYR A 188 -13.36 -6.39 24.28
C TYR A 188 -13.06 -7.37 23.14
N ASP A 189 -13.59 -8.60 23.19
CA ASP A 189 -13.39 -9.56 22.12
C ASP A 189 -13.96 -9.07 20.78
N ILE A 190 -15.16 -8.49 20.80
CA ILE A 190 -15.85 -8.02 19.58
C ILE A 190 -15.25 -6.75 18.99
N PHE A 191 -14.87 -5.79 19.83
CA PHE A 191 -14.51 -4.45 19.39
C PHE A 191 -13.00 -4.19 19.40
N THR A 192 -12.23 -4.97 20.14
CA THR A 192 -10.77 -4.88 20.20
C THR A 192 -10.15 -6.06 19.48
N TRP A 193 -10.43 -7.29 19.91
CA TRP A 193 -9.71 -8.46 19.40
C TRP A 193 -10.07 -8.82 17.95
N ILE A 194 -11.36 -9.00 17.63
CA ILE A 194 -11.82 -9.35 16.28
C ILE A 194 -11.32 -8.32 15.25
N PRO A 195 -11.48 -7.00 15.47
CA PRO A 195 -10.99 -6.00 14.53
C PRO A 195 -9.47 -6.02 14.37
N ASN A 196 -8.71 -6.22 15.46
CA ASN A 196 -7.26 -6.35 15.37
C ASN A 196 -6.84 -7.53 14.47
N PHE A 197 -7.48 -8.68 14.68
CA PHE A 197 -7.14 -9.91 13.96
C PHE A 197 -7.57 -9.84 12.48
N ILE A 198 -8.82 -9.47 12.21
CA ILE A 198 -9.33 -9.31 10.84
C ILE A 198 -8.54 -8.23 10.09
N GLY A 199 -8.29 -7.08 10.73
CA GLY A 199 -7.49 -6.00 10.15
C GLY A 199 -6.09 -6.47 9.76
N SER A 200 -5.43 -7.21 10.64
CA SER A 200 -4.10 -7.79 10.37
C SER A 200 -4.12 -8.81 9.23
N ILE A 201 -5.16 -9.65 9.11
CA ILE A 201 -5.33 -10.58 7.98
C ILE A 201 -5.43 -9.80 6.67
N LEU A 202 -6.25 -8.75 6.65
CA LEU A 202 -6.46 -7.91 5.46
C LEU A 202 -5.18 -7.18 5.04
N PHE A 203 -4.39 -6.69 5.99
CA PHE A 203 -3.06 -6.14 5.72
C PHE A 203 -2.12 -7.19 5.12
N LEU A 204 -2.13 -8.42 5.64
CA LEU A 204 -1.30 -9.49 5.10
C LEU A 204 -1.71 -9.87 3.67
N ILE A 205 -3.00 -9.94 3.37
CA ILE A 205 -3.52 -10.15 2.00
C ILE A 205 -3.03 -9.03 1.07
N SER A 206 -3.13 -7.77 1.50
CA SER A 206 -2.61 -6.61 0.75
C SER A 206 -1.09 -6.70 0.53
N GLY A 207 -0.32 -7.04 1.56
CA GLY A 207 1.13 -7.20 1.49
C GLY A 207 1.56 -8.29 0.52
N ILE A 208 0.91 -9.47 0.57
CA ILE A 208 1.15 -10.57 -0.37
C ILE A 208 0.80 -10.13 -1.78
N ALA A 209 -0.36 -9.50 -2.00
CA ALA A 209 -0.75 -8.97 -3.30
C ALA A 209 0.27 -7.96 -3.83
N GLY A 210 0.89 -7.14 -2.95
CA GLY A 210 1.94 -6.19 -3.31
C GLY A 210 3.24 -6.87 -3.77
N VAL A 211 3.64 -7.95 -3.08
CA VAL A 211 4.79 -8.78 -3.50
C VAL A 211 4.51 -9.42 -4.85
N LEU A 212 3.33 -10.01 -5.04
CA LEU A 212 2.92 -10.61 -6.31
C LEU A 212 2.81 -9.58 -7.45
N GLU A 213 2.28 -8.38 -7.16
CA GLU A 213 2.17 -7.26 -8.12
C GLU A 213 3.54 -6.83 -8.65
N PHE A 214 4.54 -6.77 -7.77
CA PHE A 214 5.87 -6.28 -8.12
C PHE A 214 6.79 -7.38 -8.67
N CYS A 215 6.81 -8.54 -8.03
CA CYS A 215 7.71 -9.62 -8.38
C CYS A 215 7.23 -10.43 -9.58
N HIS A 216 5.94 -10.39 -9.93
CA HIS A 216 5.35 -11.27 -10.96
C HIS A 216 5.41 -12.77 -10.61
N HIS A 217 5.83 -13.10 -9.40
CA HIS A 217 5.89 -14.42 -8.78
C HIS A 217 5.86 -14.27 -7.25
N PHE A 218 5.82 -15.38 -6.50
CA PHE A 218 5.76 -15.36 -5.03
C PHE A 218 6.88 -14.58 -4.35
N TRP A 219 8.06 -14.50 -4.98
CA TRP A 219 9.18 -13.76 -4.45
C TRP A 219 10.15 -13.36 -5.55
N CYS A 220 10.93 -12.32 -5.29
CA CYS A 220 12.04 -11.89 -6.12
C CYS A 220 13.02 -11.06 -5.28
N TRP A 221 14.28 -11.03 -5.70
CA TRP A 221 15.31 -10.20 -5.07
C TRP A 221 15.72 -9.09 -6.04
N GLN A 222 15.36 -7.84 -5.72
CA GLN A 222 15.75 -6.67 -6.52
C GLN A 222 16.32 -5.56 -5.63
N LEU A 223 17.46 -5.84 -4.98
CA LEU A 223 18.08 -4.93 -3.99
C LEU A 223 18.42 -3.53 -4.53
N LYS A 224 18.62 -3.41 -5.85
CA LYS A 224 18.91 -2.14 -6.54
C LYS A 224 17.66 -1.31 -6.85
N ASN A 225 16.46 -1.87 -6.64
CA ASN A 225 15.20 -1.25 -7.00
C ASN A 225 14.50 -0.69 -5.75
N VAL A 226 14.26 0.62 -5.72
CA VAL A 226 13.55 1.30 -4.60
C VAL A 226 12.13 0.75 -4.44
N THR A 227 11.46 0.43 -5.54
CA THR A 227 10.12 -0.15 -5.56
C THR A 227 10.07 -1.49 -4.81
N TRP A 228 11.12 -2.31 -4.90
CA TRP A 228 11.24 -3.56 -4.13
C TRP A 228 11.31 -3.31 -2.64
N TRP A 229 12.14 -2.35 -2.21
CA TRP A 229 12.25 -1.96 -0.80
C TRP A 229 10.93 -1.42 -0.24
N ILE A 230 10.16 -0.65 -1.02
CA ILE A 230 8.81 -0.21 -0.61
C ILE A 230 7.91 -1.42 -0.35
N VAL A 231 7.86 -2.37 -1.29
CA VAL A 231 6.97 -3.54 -1.19
C VAL A 231 7.36 -4.44 -0.03
N ILE A 232 8.65 -4.74 0.10
CA ILE A 232 9.12 -5.70 1.10
C ILE A 232 9.05 -5.13 2.52
N SER A 233 9.37 -3.85 2.70
CA SER A 233 9.18 -3.17 3.99
C SER A 233 7.70 -3.13 4.35
N ASN A 234 6.80 -2.85 3.42
CA ASN A 234 5.36 -2.93 3.68
C ASN A 234 4.93 -4.33 4.11
N PHE A 235 5.35 -5.37 3.38
CA PHE A 235 5.02 -6.76 3.69
C PHE A 235 5.49 -7.18 5.10
N TRP A 236 6.74 -6.87 5.47
CA TRP A 236 7.23 -7.14 6.82
C TRP A 236 6.47 -6.35 7.89
N GLY A 237 6.05 -5.11 7.59
CA GLY A 237 5.15 -4.36 8.45
C GLY A 237 3.85 -5.12 8.74
N CYS A 238 3.21 -5.67 7.70
CA CYS A 238 2.01 -6.49 7.85
C CYS A 238 2.26 -7.76 8.67
N VAL A 239 3.40 -8.43 8.48
CA VAL A 239 3.78 -9.62 9.26
C VAL A 239 3.95 -9.27 10.74
N PHE A 240 4.64 -8.18 11.08
CA PHE A 240 4.80 -7.78 12.47
C PHE A 240 3.47 -7.40 13.14
N PHE A 241 2.57 -6.73 12.44
CA PHE A 241 1.22 -6.45 12.95
C PHE A 241 0.42 -7.75 13.18
N MET A 242 0.55 -8.74 12.30
CA MET A 242 -0.05 -10.05 12.52
C MET A 242 0.50 -10.75 13.77
N ILE A 243 1.83 -10.74 13.96
CA ILE A 243 2.46 -11.31 15.16
C ILE A 243 1.95 -10.58 16.41
N SER A 244 1.81 -9.25 16.36
CA SER A 244 1.23 -8.45 17.44
C SER A 244 -0.20 -8.90 17.78
N ALA A 245 -1.04 -9.11 16.76
CA ALA A 245 -2.42 -9.57 16.95
C ALA A 245 -2.49 -10.96 17.61
N PHE A 246 -1.60 -11.90 17.24
CA PHE A 246 -1.49 -13.19 17.90
C PHE A 246 -1.00 -13.07 19.35
N ALA A 247 0.04 -12.27 19.59
CA ALA A 247 0.58 -12.07 20.93
C ALA A 247 -0.45 -11.39 21.86
N ALA A 248 -1.29 -10.51 21.32
CA ALA A 248 -2.38 -9.87 22.06
C ALA A 248 -3.55 -10.82 22.38
N PHE A 249 -3.80 -11.84 21.55
CA PHE A 249 -4.85 -12.84 21.75
C PHE A 249 -4.51 -13.86 22.84
N LEU A 250 -3.27 -14.35 22.83
CA LEU A 250 -2.82 -15.45 23.68
C LEU A 250 -2.58 -15.01 25.13
N ARG A 251 -3.44 -14.17 25.73
CA ARG A 251 -3.39 -13.84 27.15
C ARG A 251 -4.29 -14.76 28.01
N PRO A 252 -3.92 -16.02 28.31
CA PRO A 252 -4.32 -16.63 29.56
C PRO A 252 -3.30 -16.27 30.65
N ASP A 253 -3.78 -15.76 31.79
CA ASP A 253 -3.01 -15.84 33.03
C ASP A 253 -2.64 -17.32 33.27
N PRO A 254 -1.36 -17.70 33.47
CA PRO A 254 -0.27 -16.92 34.09
C PRO A 254 0.91 -16.58 33.15
N ILE A 255 0.75 -16.57 31.81
CA ILE A 255 1.85 -16.37 30.83
C ILE A 255 2.24 -14.86 30.71
N GLY A 256 2.35 -14.18 31.86
CA GLY A 256 2.42 -12.73 32.03
C GLY A 256 3.53 -11.97 31.29
N ASN A 257 3.39 -10.64 31.24
CA ASN A 257 4.27 -9.55 30.74
C ASN A 257 5.02 -9.72 29.40
N ASN A 258 5.60 -10.88 29.11
CA ASN A 258 6.35 -11.14 27.87
C ASN A 258 5.48 -11.00 26.63
N LEU A 259 4.25 -11.53 26.61
CA LEU A 259 3.37 -11.42 25.44
C LEU A 259 2.92 -9.98 25.16
N PHE A 260 2.67 -9.20 26.21
CA PHE A 260 2.37 -7.78 26.08
C PHE A 260 3.57 -6.99 25.51
N PHE A 261 4.78 -7.28 26.02
CA PHE A 261 6.01 -6.73 25.48
C PHE A 261 6.18 -7.07 24.00
N TRP A 262 6.01 -8.34 23.62
CA TRP A 262 6.13 -8.77 22.21
C TRP A 262 5.06 -8.16 21.31
N ALA A 263 3.81 -8.04 21.76
CA ALA A 263 2.76 -7.37 21.00
C ALA A 263 3.11 -5.90 20.74
N THR A 264 3.59 -5.20 21.77
CA THR A 264 3.97 -3.79 21.65
C THR A 264 5.23 -3.62 20.79
N LEU A 265 6.25 -4.45 20.99
CA LEU A 265 7.49 -4.41 20.22
C LEU A 265 7.26 -4.70 18.73
N THR A 266 6.45 -5.70 18.42
CA THR A 266 6.14 -6.02 17.01
C THR A 266 5.26 -4.95 16.37
N THR A 267 4.35 -4.32 17.12
CA THR A 267 3.64 -3.11 16.64
C THR A 267 4.62 -1.98 16.30
N LEU A 268 5.61 -1.73 17.17
CA LEU A 268 6.66 -0.74 16.93
C LEU A 268 7.49 -1.06 15.68
N LEU A 269 7.95 -2.31 15.54
CA LEU A 269 8.72 -2.75 14.36
C LEU A 269 7.90 -2.63 13.07
N GLY A 270 6.62 -3.00 13.14
CA GLY A 270 5.68 -2.83 12.03
C GLY A 270 5.53 -1.36 11.63
N ALA A 271 5.42 -0.46 12.61
CA ALA A 271 5.35 0.98 12.37
C ALA A 271 6.61 1.53 11.69
N VAL A 272 7.81 1.08 12.10
CA VAL A 272 9.08 1.43 11.43
C VAL A 272 9.07 0.95 9.97
N CYS A 273 8.68 -0.29 9.72
CA CYS A 273 8.58 -0.85 8.39
C CYS A 273 7.63 -0.06 7.47
N PHE A 274 6.45 0.33 7.97
CA PHE A 274 5.50 1.16 7.22
C PHE A 274 6.02 2.58 6.98
N PHE A 275 6.73 3.16 7.95
CA PHE A 275 7.37 4.46 7.78
C PHE A 275 8.42 4.43 6.66
N VAL A 276 9.31 3.42 6.68
CA VAL A 276 10.34 3.22 5.64
C VAL A 276 9.70 3.01 4.27
N SER A 277 8.71 2.13 4.17
CA SER A 277 7.95 1.89 2.93
C SER A 277 7.40 3.19 2.34
N SER A 278 6.76 4.01 3.19
CA SER A 278 6.10 5.25 2.78
C SER A 278 7.09 6.34 2.42
N TYR A 279 8.17 6.47 3.18
CA TYR A 279 9.26 7.41 2.88
C TYR A 279 9.90 7.11 1.52
N LEU A 280 10.13 5.83 1.21
CA LEU A 280 10.72 5.40 -0.06
C LEU A 280 9.81 5.67 -1.28
N MET A 281 8.52 5.99 -1.09
CA MET A 281 7.65 6.43 -2.20
C MET A 281 8.10 7.77 -2.80
N TRP A 282 8.76 8.65 -2.04
CA TRP A 282 9.28 9.92 -2.56
C TRP A 282 10.40 9.74 -3.61
N PRO A 283 11.48 9.00 -3.36
CA PRO A 283 12.48 8.72 -4.40
C PRO A 283 11.91 7.92 -5.57
N GLU A 284 10.91 7.05 -5.36
CA GLU A 284 10.21 6.37 -6.46
C GLU A 284 9.49 7.36 -7.38
N MET A 285 8.73 8.31 -6.82
CA MET A 285 8.08 9.37 -7.62
C MET A 285 9.10 10.24 -8.36
N ALA A 286 10.19 10.62 -7.69
CA ALA A 286 11.25 11.42 -8.31
C ALA A 286 11.86 10.71 -9.53
N ALA A 287 12.10 9.39 -9.42
CA ALA A 287 12.62 8.59 -10.52
C ALA A 287 11.60 8.47 -11.67
N ALA A 288 10.31 8.39 -11.35
CA ALA A 288 9.25 8.35 -12.36
C ALA A 288 9.11 9.68 -13.12
N GLU A 289 9.16 10.82 -12.44
CA GLU A 289 9.11 12.15 -13.08
C GLU A 289 10.29 12.36 -14.04
N GLN A 290 11.50 11.97 -13.62
CA GLN A 290 12.69 12.08 -14.48
C GLN A 290 12.59 11.22 -15.75
N ALA A 291 11.95 10.06 -15.66
CA ALA A 291 11.74 9.18 -16.81
C ALA A 291 10.68 9.72 -17.78
N GLN A 292 9.78 10.60 -17.33
CA GLN A 292 8.75 11.22 -18.18
C GLN A 292 9.24 12.50 -18.88
N ASN A 293 10.24 13.19 -18.31
CA ASN A 293 10.80 14.42 -18.86
C ASN A 293 11.95 14.19 -19.87
N LYS A 294 12.28 12.94 -20.18
CA LYS A 294 13.30 12.54 -21.17
C LYS A 294 12.63 11.92 -22.39
#